data_AF-A0A1J0EUK9-F1
#
_entry.id   AF-A0A1J0EUK9-F1
#
_cell.length_a   1.000
_cell.length_b   1.000
_cell.length_c   1.000
_cell.angle_alpha   90.00
_cell.angle_beta   90.00
_cell.angle_gamma   90.00
#
_symmetry.space_group_name_H-M   'P 1'
#
loop_
_entity.id
_entity.type
_entity.pdbx_description
1 polymer ?
#
loop_
_entity_poly.entity_id
_entity_poly.type
_entity_poly.pdbx_seq_one_letter_code
_entity_poly.pdbx_strand_id
1 'polypeptide(L)'
;MSDQKTKSSGPSWVMVLVIIPVAAYFLLGPFTHDWFLRQEASPSGYAIVAKHYPHLSPQAQETISSRIAKGYLSNEDLDRLMSVMVQETPGGIQTSPAPDFGDERESALAQTIRNLWGQPRESKAKDMLLSLTSR
;
A
#
# COMPACT_ATOMS: atom_id res chain seq x y z
N MET A 1 -49.05 40.66 -20.83
CA MET A 1 -48.61 39.86 -19.65
C MET A 1 -47.41 39.05 -20.11
N SER A 2 -46.23 39.32 -19.54
CA SER A 2 -44.96 38.79 -20.03
C SER A 2 -44.72 37.34 -19.57
N ASP A 3 -44.42 36.47 -20.52
CA ASP A 3 -43.95 35.10 -20.31
C ASP A 3 -42.62 35.10 -19.53
N GLN A 4 -42.65 34.64 -18.28
CA GLN A 4 -41.44 34.25 -17.56
C GLN A 4 -41.00 32.86 -18.06
N LYS A 5 -40.13 32.84 -19.08
CA LYS A 5 -39.32 31.65 -19.38
C LYS A 5 -38.41 31.38 -18.19
N THR A 6 -38.71 30.35 -17.42
CA THR A 6 -37.79 29.72 -16.47
C THR A 6 -36.56 29.24 -17.22
N LYS A 7 -35.49 30.05 -17.18
CA LYS A 7 -34.16 29.62 -17.63
C LYS A 7 -33.63 28.60 -16.63
N SER A 8 -33.95 27.34 -16.86
CA SER A 8 -33.19 26.21 -16.33
C SER A 8 -31.81 26.24 -16.98
N SER A 9 -30.83 26.84 -16.31
CA SER A 9 -29.42 26.68 -16.68
C SER A 9 -28.97 25.33 -16.11
N GLY A 10 -28.87 24.32 -16.98
CA GLY A 10 -28.23 23.06 -16.64
C GLY A 10 -26.81 23.29 -16.07
N PRO A 11 -26.24 22.29 -15.38
CA PRO A 11 -24.93 22.45 -14.75
C PRO A 11 -23.90 22.89 -15.79
N SER A 12 -23.22 24.00 -15.50
CA SER A 12 -22.16 24.54 -16.36
C SER A 12 -21.11 23.45 -16.58
N TRP A 13 -20.61 23.32 -17.81
CA TRP A 13 -19.51 22.39 -18.13
C TRP A 13 -18.30 22.58 -17.23
N VAL A 14 -18.06 23.79 -16.69
CA VAL A 14 -17.02 24.08 -15.69
C VAL A 14 -17.31 23.38 -14.35
N MET A 15 -18.57 23.34 -13.92
CA MET A 15 -18.96 22.58 -12.72
C MET A 15 -18.75 21.07 -12.93
N VAL A 16 -19.10 20.55 -14.11
CA VAL A 16 -18.93 19.12 -14.41
C VAL A 16 -17.46 18.72 -14.55
N LEU A 17 -16.63 19.54 -15.18
CA LEU A 17 -15.23 19.21 -15.47
C LEU A 17 -14.25 19.56 -14.34
N VAL A 18 -14.60 20.50 -13.46
CA VAL A 18 -13.70 20.96 -12.40
C VAL A 18 -14.24 20.61 -11.01
N ILE A 19 -15.49 20.96 -10.73
CA ILE A 19 -16.06 20.78 -9.38
C ILE A 19 -16.29 19.29 -9.09
N ILE A 20 -16.83 18.53 -10.03
CA ILE A 20 -17.09 17.10 -9.81
C ILE A 20 -15.79 16.30 -9.58
N PRO A 21 -14.72 16.42 -10.39
CA PRO A 21 -13.48 15.68 -10.13
C PRO A 21 -12.79 16.10 -8.83
N VAL A 22 -12.80 17.39 -8.48
CA VAL A 22 -12.20 17.88 -7.23
C VAL A 22 -13.01 17.37 -6.03
N ALA A 23 -14.35 17.48 -6.08
CA ALA A 23 -15.21 16.93 -5.02
C ALA A 23 -15.06 15.41 -4.90
N ALA A 24 -14.98 14.68 -6.01
CA ALA A 24 -14.72 13.25 -6.02
C ALA A 24 -13.36 12.90 -5.41
N TYR A 25 -12.30 13.66 -5.71
CA TYR A 25 -10.98 13.46 -5.11
C TYR A 25 -11.00 13.64 -3.59
N PHE A 26 -11.63 14.70 -3.08
CA PHE A 26 -11.72 14.94 -1.63
C PHE A 26 -12.61 13.92 -0.91
N LEU A 27 -13.72 13.51 -1.53
CA LEU A 27 -14.63 12.55 -0.93
C LEU A 27 -14.08 11.11 -0.98
N LEU A 28 -13.44 10.71 -2.08
CA LEU A 28 -12.93 9.36 -2.28
C LEU A 28 -11.49 9.19 -1.78
N GLY A 29 -10.72 10.27 -1.62
CA GLY A 29 -9.34 10.25 -1.14
C GLY A 29 -9.15 9.45 0.15
N PRO A 30 -9.91 9.73 1.23
CA PRO A 30 -9.82 8.96 2.48
C PRO A 30 -10.14 7.48 2.27
N PHE A 31 -11.19 7.15 1.52
CA PHE A 31 -11.57 5.75 1.28
C PHE A 31 -10.54 5.00 0.44
N THR A 32 -9.98 5.64 -0.58
CA THR A 32 -8.93 5.04 -1.43
C THR A 32 -7.63 4.86 -0.65
N HIS A 33 -7.29 5.78 0.24
CA HIS A 33 -6.16 5.65 1.14
C HIS A 33 -6.33 4.50 2.14
N ASP A 34 -7.47 4.43 2.82
CA ASP A 34 -7.78 3.34 3.76
C ASP A 34 -7.84 1.98 3.05
N TRP A 35 -8.42 1.94 1.85
CA TRP A 35 -8.45 0.75 1.02
C TRP A 35 -7.04 0.29 0.64
N PHE A 36 -6.15 1.23 0.26
CA PHE A 36 -4.76 0.93 -0.04
C PHE A 36 -3.98 0.45 1.19
N LEU A 37 -4.15 1.09 2.35
CA LEU A 37 -3.46 0.71 3.59
C LEU A 37 -3.80 -0.71 4.05
N ARG A 38 -5.05 -1.14 3.83
CA ARG A 38 -5.53 -2.49 4.18
C ARG A 38 -5.04 -3.58 3.24
N GLN A 39 -4.55 -3.22 2.05
CA GLN A 39 -4.05 -4.22 1.10
C GLN A 39 -2.75 -4.84 1.55
N GLU A 40 -2.53 -6.06 1.06
CA GLU A 40 -1.28 -6.77 1.23
C GLU A 40 -0.11 -5.99 0.58
N ALA A 41 1.02 -5.99 1.29
CA ALA A 41 2.24 -5.30 0.89
C ALA A 41 2.78 -5.76 -0.46
N SER A 42 3.55 -4.89 -1.11
CA SER A 42 4.27 -5.22 -2.35
C SER A 42 5.40 -6.22 -2.12
N PRO A 43 5.79 -7.02 -3.15
CA PRO A 43 7.00 -7.86 -3.07
C PRO A 43 8.22 -7.05 -2.63
N SER A 44 8.36 -5.83 -3.16
CA SER A 44 9.41 -4.89 -2.76
C SER A 44 9.36 -4.53 -1.27
N GLY A 45 8.17 -4.32 -0.70
CA GLY A 45 7.99 -4.09 0.73
C GLY A 45 8.48 -5.27 1.56
N TYR A 46 8.05 -6.49 1.22
CA TYR A 46 8.54 -7.71 1.86
C TYR A 46 10.05 -7.87 1.73
N ALA A 47 10.62 -7.56 0.56
CA ALA A 47 12.04 -7.69 0.29
C ALA A 47 12.90 -6.77 1.17
N ILE A 48 12.44 -5.54 1.39
CA ILE A 48 13.12 -4.60 2.28
C ILE A 48 13.13 -5.15 3.71
N VAL A 49 11.97 -5.61 4.21
CA VAL A 49 11.87 -6.19 5.56
C VAL A 49 12.74 -7.44 5.68
N ALA A 50 12.66 -8.38 4.73
CA ALA A 50 13.43 -9.62 4.72
C ALA A 50 14.94 -9.39 4.72
N LYS A 51 15.44 -8.43 3.94
CA LYS A 51 16.87 -8.10 3.87
C LYS A 51 17.40 -7.61 5.21
N HIS A 52 16.64 -6.78 5.91
CA HIS A 52 17.10 -6.13 7.13
C HIS A 52 16.79 -6.94 8.39
N TYR A 53 15.76 -7.80 8.36
CA TYR A 53 15.30 -8.60 9.51
C TYR A 53 16.43 -9.25 10.33
N PRO A 54 17.43 -9.94 9.75
CA PRO A 54 18.48 -10.61 10.52
C PRO A 54 19.42 -9.66 11.29
N HIS A 55 19.43 -8.37 10.92
CA HIS A 55 20.33 -7.37 11.48
C HIS A 55 19.64 -6.42 12.48
N LEU A 56 18.33 -6.57 12.67
CA LEU A 56 17.56 -5.79 13.62
C LEU A 56 17.72 -6.31 15.05
N SER A 57 17.34 -5.48 16.02
CA SER A 57 17.28 -5.88 17.42
C SER A 57 16.26 -7.02 17.63
N PRO A 58 16.40 -7.83 18.69
CA PRO A 58 15.42 -8.87 19.02
C PRO A 58 13.99 -8.30 19.18
N GLN A 59 13.85 -7.09 19.71
CA GLN A 59 12.57 -6.43 19.89
C GLN A 59 11.91 -6.06 18.54
N ALA A 60 12.69 -5.55 17.59
CA ALA A 60 12.20 -5.27 16.24
C ALA A 60 11.88 -6.56 15.47
N GLN A 61 12.67 -7.62 15.63
CA GLN A 61 12.39 -8.95 15.06
C GLN A 61 11.08 -9.54 15.60
N GLU A 62 10.83 -9.44 16.91
CA GLU A 62 9.56 -9.87 17.51
C GLU A 62 8.37 -9.04 17.00
N THR A 63 8.56 -7.73 16.82
CA THR A 63 7.54 -6.85 16.24
C THR A 63 7.19 -7.24 14.81
N ILE A 64 8.18 -7.60 13.99
CA ILE A 64 7.96 -8.09 12.62
C ILE A 64 7.26 -9.44 12.64
N SER A 65 7.74 -10.37 13.48
CA SER A 65 7.21 -11.73 13.61
C SER A 65 5.75 -11.74 14.03
N SER A 66 5.38 -10.94 15.04
CA SER A 66 4.00 -10.82 15.51
C SER A 66 3.04 -10.29 14.44
N ARG A 67 3.51 -9.36 13.58
CA ARG A 67 2.69 -8.80 12.49
C ARG A 67 2.51 -9.77 11.34
N ILE A 68 3.56 -10.49 10.96
CA ILE A 68 3.50 -11.45 9.85
C ILE A 68 2.90 -12.80 10.25
N ALA A 69 2.68 -13.06 11.55
CA ALA A 69 2.07 -14.30 12.04
C ALA A 69 0.71 -14.65 11.38
N LYS A 70 -0.02 -13.65 10.87
CA LYS A 70 -1.25 -13.83 10.07
C LYS A 70 -1.00 -14.32 8.63
N GLY A 71 0.26 -14.57 8.25
CA GLY A 71 0.69 -15.03 6.93
C GLY A 71 0.94 -13.93 5.90
N TYR A 72 0.75 -12.65 6.25
CA TYR A 72 0.99 -11.52 5.35
C TYR A 72 1.20 -10.21 6.13
N LEU A 73 1.75 -9.18 5.47
CA LEU A 73 1.83 -7.80 5.95
C LEU A 73 0.90 -6.92 5.12
N SER A 74 0.16 -6.01 5.77
CA SER A 74 -0.53 -4.95 5.04
C SER A 74 0.41 -3.78 4.74
N ASN A 75 0.01 -2.88 3.84
CA ASN A 75 0.75 -1.63 3.62
C ASN A 75 0.84 -0.78 4.90
N GLU A 76 -0.19 -0.82 5.74
CA GLU A 76 -0.15 -0.19 7.07
C GLU A 76 0.87 -0.84 8.01
N ASP A 77 0.95 -2.18 8.03
CA ASP A 77 1.98 -2.88 8.81
C ASP A 77 3.38 -2.51 8.31
N LEU A 78 3.55 -2.48 6.98
CA LEU A 78 4.82 -2.11 6.36
C LEU A 78 5.24 -0.69 6.78
N ASP A 79 4.35 0.29 6.71
CA ASP A 79 4.64 1.67 7.09
C ASP A 79 5.11 1.79 8.56
N ARG A 80 4.39 1.09 9.46
CA ARG A 80 4.77 1.02 10.88
C ARG A 80 6.12 0.33 11.07
N LEU A 81 6.36 -0.78 10.37
CA LEU A 81 7.64 -1.52 10.46
C LEU A 81 8.81 -0.71 9.91
N MET A 82 8.62 0.01 8.80
CA MET A 82 9.66 0.89 8.25
C MET A 82 10.12 1.92 9.28
N SER A 83 9.20 2.50 10.06
CA SER A 83 9.56 3.46 11.10
C SER A 83 10.49 2.86 12.18
N VAL A 84 10.22 1.62 12.60
CA VAL A 84 11.06 0.89 13.57
C VAL A 84 12.42 0.57 12.97
N MET A 85 12.44 0.03 11.76
CA MET A 85 13.67 -0.37 11.10
C MET A 85 14.59 0.82 10.79
N VAL A 86 14.04 1.99 10.44
CA VAL A 86 14.82 3.21 10.18
C VAL A 86 15.51 3.71 11.45
N GLN A 87 14.86 3.58 12.60
CA GLN A 87 15.46 3.94 13.89
C GLN A 87 16.65 3.05 14.25
N GLU A 88 16.60 1.77 13.86
CA GLU A 88 17.65 0.80 14.18
C GLU A 88 18.75 0.68 13.12
N THR A 89 18.57 1.25 11.92
CA THR A 89 19.55 1.19 10.83
C THR A 89 20.29 2.53 10.69
N PRO A 90 21.47 2.71 11.30
CA PRO A 90 22.26 3.92 11.11
C PRO A 90 22.67 4.05 9.64
N GLY A 91 22.25 5.14 8.99
CA GLY A 91 22.41 5.36 7.55
C GLY A 91 21.11 5.23 6.73
N GLY A 92 20.01 4.81 7.37
CA GLY A 92 18.70 4.70 6.75
C GLY A 92 18.50 3.40 5.97
N ILE A 93 17.30 3.25 5.40
CA ILE A 93 16.91 2.06 4.63
C ILE A 93 16.81 2.43 3.16
N GLN A 94 17.51 1.68 2.32
CA GLN A 94 17.34 1.78 0.88
C GLN A 94 16.04 1.10 0.47
N THR A 95 15.06 1.89 0.06
CA THR A 95 13.77 1.41 -0.44
C THR A 95 13.73 1.30 -1.97
N SER A 96 14.67 1.94 -2.66
CA SER A 96 14.80 1.89 -4.12
C SER A 96 16.27 1.91 -4.59
N PRO A 97 16.67 1.06 -5.54
CA PRO A 97 15.92 -0.13 -5.98
C PRO A 97 15.71 -1.09 -4.80
N ALA A 98 14.52 -1.69 -4.72
CA ALA A 98 14.22 -2.67 -3.69
C ALA A 98 15.13 -3.91 -3.86
N PRO A 99 15.47 -4.63 -2.78
CA PRO A 99 16.17 -5.89 -2.89
C PRO A 99 15.38 -6.85 -3.77
N ASP A 100 16.06 -7.58 -4.64
CA ASP A 100 15.43 -8.54 -5.54
C ASP A 100 15.63 -9.96 -5.01
N PHE A 101 14.52 -10.65 -4.74
CA PHE A 101 14.50 -12.07 -4.37
C PHE A 101 14.08 -12.96 -5.55
N GLY A 102 14.06 -12.42 -6.77
CA GLY A 102 13.64 -13.09 -8.00
C GLY A 102 12.13 -13.13 -8.16
N ASP A 103 11.43 -12.14 -7.60
CA ASP A 103 9.98 -11.97 -7.75
C ASP A 103 9.67 -11.48 -9.16
N GLU A 104 8.69 -12.11 -9.82
CA GLU A 104 8.22 -11.62 -11.11
C GLU A 104 7.56 -10.24 -10.96
N ARG A 105 7.82 -9.36 -11.91
CA ARG A 105 7.22 -8.03 -11.91
C ARG A 105 5.75 -8.13 -12.32
N GLU A 106 4.86 -8.08 -11.34
CA GLU A 106 3.42 -7.99 -11.58
C GLU A 106 3.07 -6.66 -12.27
N SER A 107 2.19 -6.70 -13.27
CA SER A 107 1.69 -5.48 -13.90
C SER A 107 0.74 -4.71 -12.96
N ALA A 108 0.69 -3.38 -13.07
CA ALA A 108 -0.17 -2.56 -12.22
C ALA A 108 -1.67 -2.93 -12.33
N LEU A 109 -2.10 -3.34 -13.53
CA LEU A 109 -3.48 -3.80 -13.75
C LEU A 109 -3.75 -5.14 -13.06
N ALA A 110 -2.85 -6.12 -13.22
CA ALA A 110 -2.96 -7.42 -12.54
C ALA A 110 -2.99 -7.25 -11.02
N GLN A 111 -2.11 -6.40 -10.49
CA GLN A 111 -2.07 -6.05 -9.07
C GLN A 111 -3.39 -5.44 -8.60
N THR A 112 -3.97 -4.53 -9.37
CA THR A 112 -5.24 -3.88 -9.03
C THR A 112 -6.38 -4.89 -8.99
N ILE A 113 -6.46 -5.75 -10.01
CA ILE A 113 -7.47 -6.81 -10.10
C ILE A 113 -7.32 -7.74 -8.89
N ARG A 114 -6.11 -8.27 -8.65
CA ARG A 114 -5.82 -9.16 -7.51
C ARG A 114 -6.24 -8.55 -6.18
N ASN A 115 -5.90 -7.29 -5.96
CA ASN A 115 -6.27 -6.55 -4.74
C ASN A 115 -7.79 -6.37 -4.61
N LEU A 116 -8.51 -6.16 -5.71
CA LEU A 116 -9.97 -6.04 -5.73
C LEU A 116 -10.65 -7.36 -5.35
N TRP A 117 -10.09 -8.49 -5.81
CA TRP A 117 -10.61 -9.83 -5.54
C TRP A 117 -10.10 -10.43 -4.22
N GLY A 118 -9.26 -9.71 -3.47
CA GLY A 118 -8.69 -10.18 -2.20
C GLY A 118 -7.80 -11.42 -2.34
N GLN A 119 -7.24 -11.66 -3.52
CA GLN A 119 -6.41 -12.82 -3.76
C GLN A 119 -5.05 -12.67 -3.05
N PRO A 120 -4.57 -13.70 -2.33
CA PRO A 120 -3.26 -13.66 -1.68
C PRO A 120 -2.15 -13.40 -2.67
N ARG A 121 -1.09 -12.71 -2.25
CA ARG A 121 0.12 -12.53 -3.05
C ARG A 121 1.05 -13.71 -2.88
N GLU A 122 1.50 -14.24 -4.02
CA GLU A 122 2.66 -15.11 -4.13
C GLU A 122 3.90 -14.23 -4.29
N SER A 123 4.88 -14.38 -3.38
CA SER A 123 6.14 -13.65 -3.44
C SER A 123 7.24 -14.41 -2.72
N LYS A 124 8.39 -14.57 -3.38
CA LYS A 124 9.60 -15.16 -2.80
C LYS A 124 10.12 -14.35 -1.64
N ALA A 125 10.06 -13.02 -1.71
CA ALA A 125 10.44 -12.16 -0.59
C ALA A 125 9.54 -12.38 0.64
N LYS A 126 8.25 -12.61 0.43
CA LYS A 126 7.31 -12.97 1.49
C LYS A 126 7.64 -14.34 2.09
N ASP A 127 7.85 -15.36 1.25
CA ASP A 127 8.20 -16.71 1.71
C ASP A 127 9.52 -16.72 2.49
N MET A 128 10.50 -15.95 2.02
CA MET A 128 11.77 -15.74 2.72
C MET A 128 11.54 -15.12 4.10
N LEU A 129 10.76 -14.04 4.18
CA LEU A 129 10.46 -13.39 5.47
C LEU A 129 9.72 -14.33 6.42
N LEU A 130 8.72 -15.07 5.93
CA LEU A 130 8.00 -16.07 6.70
C LEU A 130 8.97 -17.12 7.27
N SER A 131 9.88 -17.63 6.45
CA SER A 131 10.89 -18.62 6.86
C SER A 131 11.89 -18.10 7.91
N LEU A 132 12.16 -16.79 7.90
CA LEU A 132 13.02 -16.13 8.89
C LEU A 132 12.29 -15.95 10.23
N THR A 133 10.98 -15.72 10.20
CA THR A 133 10.15 -15.49 11.40
C THR A 133 9.58 -16.76 12.02
N SER A 134 9.58 -17.89 11.30
CA SER A 134 9.01 -19.17 11.75
C SER A 134 9.98 -20.06 12.53
N ARG A 135 11.13 -19.53 12.95
CA ARG A 135 12.17 -20.25 13.71
C ARG A 135 11.98 -20.04 15.20
#